data_AF-A0A1M5B7V1-F1
#
_entry.id   AF-A0A1M5B7V1-F1
#
_cell.length_a   1.000
_cell.length_b   1.000
_cell.length_c   1.000
_cell.angle_alpha   90.00
_cell.angle_beta   90.00
_cell.angle_gamma   90.00
#
_symmetry.space_group_name_H-M   'P 1'
#
loop_
_entity.id
_entity.type
_entity.pdbx_description
1 polymer ?
#
loop_
_entity_poly.entity_id
_entity_poly.type
_entity_poly.pdbx_seq_one_letter_code
_entity_poly.pdbx_strand_id
1 'polypeptide(L)'
;MKKLIGVGIVAAMVFSSGAQASGDVLAGKWMLQDADSTQAKLDVAVENVAQEMNFFIRALARPVLKKQTQICQQWLLDWQATQFQFQCDDAKADTIPLTANGEVIKKDEEGVEISGTYQQTSDAVVVVLESERGKRTNTWKQVGENELLFTVKLESEKLPTPLTWSLTYKR
;
A
#
# COMPACT_ATOMS: atom_id res chain seq x y z
N MET A 1 -64.18 -10.76 -42.19
CA MET A 1 -64.29 -11.81 -41.14
C MET A 1 -63.06 -12.72 -41.23
N LYS A 2 -62.52 -13.13 -40.06
CA LYS A 2 -61.33 -14.01 -39.81
C LYS A 2 -59.97 -13.28 -39.89
N LYS A 3 -59.40 -12.74 -38.80
CA LYS A 3 -58.78 -13.30 -37.56
C LYS A 3 -57.46 -14.07 -37.79
N LEU A 4 -56.39 -13.49 -37.18
CA LEU A 4 -55.15 -14.08 -36.62
C LEU A 4 -54.16 -14.63 -37.66
N ILE A 5 -52.87 -14.29 -37.63
CA ILE A 5 -51.86 -14.82 -36.70
C ILE A 5 -50.86 -13.73 -36.30
N GLY A 6 -50.62 -13.58 -35.00
CA GLY A 6 -49.67 -12.63 -34.44
C GLY A 6 -48.23 -13.09 -34.62
N VAL A 7 -47.38 -12.19 -35.13
CA VAL A 7 -45.93 -12.33 -35.11
C VAL A 7 -45.45 -11.70 -33.80
N GLY A 8 -45.18 -12.54 -32.81
CA GLY A 8 -44.54 -12.12 -31.56
C GLY A 8 -43.08 -11.79 -31.84
N ILE A 9 -42.74 -10.51 -31.80
CA ILE A 9 -41.37 -10.02 -31.92
C ILE A 9 -40.59 -10.38 -30.65
N VAL A 10 -39.40 -10.92 -30.90
CA VAL A 10 -38.35 -11.33 -29.97
C VAL A 10 -37.98 -10.22 -28.99
N ALA A 11 -37.88 -10.54 -27.70
CA ALA A 11 -37.11 -9.76 -26.74
C ALA A 11 -36.26 -10.72 -25.89
N ALA A 12 -35.11 -11.13 -26.43
CA ALA A 12 -34.04 -11.71 -25.65
C ALA A 12 -33.43 -10.59 -24.81
N MET A 13 -33.81 -10.51 -23.53
CA MET A 13 -33.14 -9.63 -22.57
C MET A 13 -31.77 -10.24 -22.26
N VAL A 14 -30.78 -9.84 -23.04
CA VAL A 14 -29.36 -10.00 -22.68
C VAL A 14 -29.12 -9.01 -21.54
N PHE A 15 -29.23 -9.48 -20.30
CA PHE A 15 -28.65 -8.78 -19.17
C PHE A 15 -27.13 -8.89 -19.30
N SER A 16 -26.56 -7.95 -20.04
CA SER A 16 -25.15 -7.59 -19.88
C SER A 16 -25.01 -7.01 -18.49
N SER A 17 -24.82 -7.87 -17.49
CA SER A 17 -24.26 -7.47 -16.21
C SER A 17 -22.87 -6.93 -16.53
N GLY A 18 -22.77 -5.62 -16.72
CA GLY A 18 -21.49 -4.93 -16.79
C GLY A 18 -20.71 -5.37 -15.56
N ALA A 19 -19.59 -6.06 -15.80
CA ALA A 19 -18.58 -6.24 -14.78
C ALA A 19 -18.33 -4.85 -14.19
N GLN A 20 -18.63 -4.67 -12.91
CA GLN A 20 -18.18 -3.51 -12.19
C GLN A 20 -16.66 -3.62 -12.17
N ALA A 21 -16.01 -3.03 -13.17
CA ALA A 21 -14.68 -2.52 -13.00
C ALA A 21 -14.81 -1.38 -12.00
N SER A 22 -14.82 -1.72 -10.70
CA SER A 22 -14.20 -0.87 -9.70
C SER A 22 -12.72 -0.81 -10.10
N GLY A 23 -12.44 -0.05 -11.16
CA GLY A 23 -11.12 0.09 -11.73
C GLY A 23 -10.27 0.64 -10.62
N ASP A 24 -9.31 -0.16 -10.19
CA ASP A 24 -8.45 0.15 -9.06
C ASP A 24 -7.82 1.51 -9.30
N VAL A 25 -8.39 2.54 -8.67
CA VAL A 25 -8.10 3.94 -9.04
C VAL A 25 -6.62 4.26 -8.82
N LEU A 26 -6.00 3.49 -7.93
CA LEU A 26 -4.59 3.55 -7.59
C LEU A 26 -3.67 2.65 -8.42
N ALA A 27 -4.20 1.80 -9.31
CA ALA A 27 -3.39 0.91 -10.13
C ALA A 27 -2.49 1.68 -11.10
N GLY A 28 -1.35 1.08 -11.38
CA GLY A 28 -0.35 1.60 -12.29
C GLY A 28 0.90 2.12 -11.59
N LYS A 29 1.64 2.95 -12.33
CA LYS A 29 2.95 3.44 -11.99
C LYS A 29 2.86 4.81 -11.32
N TRP A 30 3.61 5.00 -10.24
CA TRP A 30 3.68 6.24 -9.48
C TRP A 30 5.13 6.62 -9.24
N MET A 31 5.52 7.82 -9.65
CA MET A 31 6.88 8.37 -9.59
C MET A 31 7.00 9.40 -8.47
N LEU A 32 8.06 9.30 -7.67
CA LEU A 32 8.35 10.24 -6.60
C LEU A 32 8.58 11.65 -7.16
N GLN A 33 7.94 12.68 -6.58
CA GLN A 33 8.03 14.04 -7.12
C GLN A 33 9.34 14.76 -6.79
N ASP A 34 9.88 14.56 -5.59
CA ASP A 34 11.05 15.33 -5.10
C ASP A 34 12.07 14.43 -4.39
N ALA A 35 12.72 13.51 -5.11
CA ALA A 35 13.63 12.52 -4.54
C ALA A 35 14.72 13.12 -3.63
N ASP A 36 15.37 14.18 -4.08
CA ASP A 36 16.47 14.83 -3.35
C ASP A 36 16.00 15.56 -2.08
N SER A 37 14.82 16.21 -2.14
CA SER A 37 14.22 16.84 -0.95
C SER A 37 13.67 15.81 0.03
N THR A 38 13.33 14.62 -0.47
CA THR A 38 12.67 13.56 0.29
C THR A 38 13.64 12.86 1.24
N GLN A 39 14.86 12.57 0.82
CA GLN A 39 15.89 12.02 1.72
C GLN A 39 16.22 12.99 2.84
N ALA A 40 16.31 14.29 2.55
CA ALA A 40 16.53 15.33 3.57
C ALA A 40 15.35 15.45 4.54
N LYS A 41 14.10 15.39 4.05
CA LYS A 41 12.88 15.38 4.88
C LYS A 41 12.79 14.13 5.77
N LEU A 42 13.18 12.98 5.24
CA LEU A 42 13.26 11.73 6.00
C LEU A 42 14.37 11.76 7.05
N ASP A 43 15.55 12.28 6.71
CA ASP A 43 16.61 12.51 7.69
C ASP A 43 16.12 13.46 8.80
N VAL A 44 15.40 14.55 8.47
CA VAL A 44 14.77 15.43 9.47
C VAL A 44 13.71 14.73 10.32
N ALA A 45 12.85 13.90 9.72
CA ALA A 45 11.84 13.14 10.47
C ALA A 45 12.49 12.13 11.43
N VAL A 46 13.54 11.45 10.96
CA VAL A 46 14.38 10.56 11.77
C VAL A 46 15.07 11.35 12.88
N GLU A 47 15.64 12.53 12.60
CA GLU A 47 16.25 13.39 13.62
C GLU A 47 15.25 13.86 14.67
N ASN A 48 14.04 14.26 14.28
CA ASN A 48 13.00 14.72 15.21
C ASN A 48 12.53 13.61 16.14
N VAL A 49 12.26 12.40 15.61
CA VAL A 49 11.93 11.25 16.46
C VAL A 49 13.12 10.90 17.36
N ALA A 50 14.34 10.91 16.82
CA ALA A 50 15.54 10.60 17.58
C ALA A 50 15.83 11.64 18.69
N GLN A 51 15.43 12.91 18.51
CA GLN A 51 15.56 13.98 19.51
C GLN A 51 14.69 13.73 20.75
N GLU A 52 13.53 13.07 20.60
CA GLU A 52 12.67 12.66 21.71
C GLU A 52 13.20 11.41 22.45
N MET A 53 14.22 10.74 21.90
CA MET A 53 14.88 9.58 22.51
C MET A 53 16.06 10.02 23.38
N ASN A 54 16.30 9.29 24.48
CA ASN A 54 17.52 9.43 25.29
C ASN A 54 18.77 9.34 24.38
N PHE A 55 19.75 10.23 24.61
CA PHE A 55 20.95 10.46 23.78
C PHE A 55 21.66 9.18 23.30
N PHE A 56 21.60 8.09 24.07
CA PHE A 56 22.29 6.83 23.82
C PHE A 56 21.67 5.96 22.71
N ILE A 57 20.36 6.04 22.45
CA ILE A 57 19.70 5.19 21.43
C ILE A 57 19.74 5.85 20.04
N ARG A 58 19.98 7.16 20.00
CA ARG A 58 20.04 8.01 18.81
C ARG A 58 21.03 7.50 17.74
N ALA A 59 22.23 7.08 18.15
CA ALA A 59 23.26 6.59 17.23
C ALA A 59 22.99 5.15 16.73
N LEU A 60 22.27 4.34 17.51
CA LEU A 60 21.98 2.93 17.20
C LEU A 60 20.70 2.78 16.35
N ALA A 61 19.73 3.68 16.52
CA ALA A 61 18.48 3.65 15.76
C ALA A 61 18.65 4.15 14.31
N ARG A 62 19.50 5.16 14.07
CA ARG A 62 19.68 5.75 12.72
C ARG A 62 20.02 4.72 11.62
N PRO A 63 20.99 3.81 11.77
CA PRO A 63 21.31 2.84 10.71
C PRO A 63 20.17 1.85 10.45
N VAL A 64 19.48 1.43 11.51
CA VAL A 64 18.35 0.49 11.43
C VAL A 64 17.14 1.16 10.78
N LEU A 65 16.83 2.39 11.19
CA LEU A 65 15.76 3.19 10.60
C LEU A 65 16.07 3.51 9.13
N LYS A 66 17.29 3.93 8.79
CA LYS A 66 17.69 4.15 7.39
C LYS A 66 17.51 2.91 6.52
N LYS A 67 17.79 1.71 7.05
CA LYS A 67 17.57 0.44 6.35
C LYS A 67 16.07 0.14 6.16
N GLN A 68 15.23 0.50 7.13
CA GLN A 68 13.78 0.28 7.09
C GLN A 68 13.00 1.38 6.34
N THR A 69 13.63 2.54 6.11
CA THR A 69 13.06 3.70 5.40
C THR A 69 13.57 3.79 3.96
N GLN A 70 13.82 2.67 3.29
CA GLN A 70 14.17 2.69 1.87
C GLN A 70 13.09 3.47 1.10
N ILE A 71 13.52 4.50 0.38
CA ILE A 71 12.65 5.35 -0.44
C ILE A 71 12.49 4.65 -1.78
N CYS A 72 11.24 4.36 -2.15
CA CYS A 72 10.93 3.92 -3.51
C CYS A 72 10.90 5.14 -4.41
N GLN A 73 11.72 5.18 -5.46
CA GLN A 73 11.59 6.19 -6.53
C GLN A 73 10.29 6.00 -7.30
N GLN A 74 9.82 4.75 -7.34
CA GLN A 74 8.65 4.32 -8.06
C GLN A 74 7.86 3.30 -7.25
N TRP A 75 6.53 3.43 -7.27
CA TRP A 75 5.61 2.36 -6.94
C TRP A 75 4.94 1.83 -8.20
N LEU A 76 4.88 0.51 -8.34
CA LEU A 76 3.94 -0.17 -9.23
C LEU A 76 2.91 -0.88 -8.37
N LEU A 77 1.65 -0.46 -8.48
CA LEU A 77 0.52 -1.01 -7.73
C LEU A 77 -0.41 -1.73 -8.70
N ASP A 78 -0.78 -2.97 -8.39
CA ASP A 78 -1.63 -3.77 -9.24
C ASP A 78 -2.55 -4.69 -8.42
N TRP A 79 -3.71 -5.01 -9.00
CA TRP A 79 -4.69 -5.90 -8.41
C TRP A 79 -4.84 -7.13 -9.27
N GLN A 80 -4.55 -8.27 -8.67
CA GLN A 80 -4.84 -9.57 -9.24
C GLN A 80 -6.19 -10.07 -8.69
N ALA A 81 -6.69 -11.19 -9.21
CA ALA A 81 -8.01 -11.72 -8.84
C ALA A 81 -8.22 -11.93 -7.33
N THR A 82 -7.15 -12.25 -6.58
CA THR A 82 -7.22 -12.56 -5.14
C THR A 82 -6.16 -11.85 -4.30
N GLN A 83 -5.30 -11.06 -4.92
CA GLN A 83 -4.15 -10.46 -4.26
C GLN A 83 -3.93 -9.03 -4.72
N PHE A 84 -3.52 -8.17 -3.80
CA PHE A 84 -2.93 -6.89 -4.11
C PHE A 84 -1.42 -7.05 -4.23
N GLN A 85 -0.84 -6.47 -5.28
CA GLN A 85 0.58 -6.48 -5.57
C GLN A 85 1.14 -5.07 -5.49
N PHE A 86 2.25 -4.90 -4.78
CA PHE A 86 2.95 -3.64 -4.67
C PHE A 86 4.45 -3.85 -4.83
N GLN A 87 5.06 -3.04 -5.69
CA GLN A 87 6.48 -3.14 -6.02
C GLN A 87 7.16 -1.79 -5.83
N CYS A 88 8.23 -1.80 -5.05
CA CYS A 88 9.13 -0.67 -4.84
C CYS A 88 10.26 -0.76 -5.87
N ASP A 89 10.37 0.22 -6.78
CA ASP A 89 11.40 0.26 -7.84
C ASP A 89 11.51 -1.07 -8.61
N ASP A 90 12.72 -1.57 -8.84
CA ASP A 90 13.01 -2.84 -9.51
C ASP A 90 13.08 -4.04 -8.55
N ALA A 91 12.64 -3.87 -7.30
CA ALA A 91 12.61 -4.96 -6.34
C ALA A 91 11.58 -6.03 -6.75
N LYS A 92 11.69 -7.24 -6.18
CA LYS A 92 10.65 -8.25 -6.33
C LYS A 92 9.35 -7.70 -5.74
N ALA A 93 8.27 -7.79 -6.50
CA ALA A 93 6.96 -7.37 -6.05
C ALA A 93 6.49 -8.20 -4.84
N ASP A 94 6.00 -7.50 -3.82
CA ASP A 94 5.31 -8.11 -2.70
C ASP A 94 3.83 -8.31 -3.03
N THR A 95 3.21 -9.30 -2.40
CA THR A 95 1.78 -9.55 -2.51
C THR A 95 1.14 -9.73 -1.14
N ILE A 96 -0.15 -9.38 -1.06
CA ILE A 96 -1.01 -9.64 0.09
C ILE A 96 -2.39 -10.11 -0.40
N PRO A 97 -2.99 -11.15 0.20
CA PRO A 97 -4.36 -11.54 -0.13
C PRO A 97 -5.34 -10.38 0.14
N LEU A 98 -6.30 -10.18 -0.75
CA LEU A 98 -7.35 -9.15 -0.58
C LEU A 98 -8.25 -9.44 0.63
N THR A 99 -8.25 -10.67 1.13
CA THR A 99 -8.99 -11.12 2.31
C THR A 99 -8.18 -11.06 3.60
N ALA A 100 -6.91 -10.63 3.55
CA ALA A 100 -6.00 -10.71 4.69
C ALA A 100 -6.49 -9.84 5.86
N ASN A 101 -6.58 -10.44 7.04
CA ASN A 101 -7.12 -9.80 8.25
C ASN A 101 -6.43 -10.27 9.54
N GLY A 102 -5.09 -10.27 9.53
CA GLY A 102 -4.25 -10.50 10.71
C GLY A 102 -3.69 -11.92 10.83
N GLU A 103 -3.99 -12.81 9.89
CA GLU A 103 -3.37 -14.14 9.82
C GLU A 103 -1.94 -14.08 9.28
N VAL A 104 -1.15 -15.13 9.56
CA VAL A 104 0.20 -15.31 9.01
C VAL A 104 0.11 -15.54 7.50
N ILE A 105 0.74 -14.66 6.73
CA ILE A 105 0.71 -14.71 5.26
C ILE A 105 2.03 -15.20 4.65
N LYS A 106 3.16 -15.05 5.36
CA LYS A 106 4.48 -15.54 4.91
C LYS A 106 5.45 -15.67 6.07
N LYS A 107 6.62 -16.26 5.78
CA LYS A 107 7.81 -16.21 6.64
C LYS A 107 8.94 -15.47 5.93
N ASP A 108 9.76 -14.75 6.67
CA ASP A 108 11.00 -14.15 6.13
C ASP A 108 12.12 -15.20 5.98
N GLU A 109 13.29 -14.75 5.49
CA GLU A 109 14.46 -15.62 5.27
C GLU A 109 15.01 -16.25 6.56
N GLU A 110 14.71 -15.66 7.72
CA GLU A 110 15.11 -16.13 9.04
C GLU A 110 14.02 -17.01 9.69
N GLY A 111 12.91 -17.27 8.98
CA GLY A 111 11.79 -18.09 9.44
C GLY A 111 10.80 -17.36 10.35
N VAL A 112 10.92 -16.04 10.48
CA VAL A 112 10.00 -15.23 11.30
C VAL A 112 8.66 -15.09 10.58
N GLU A 113 7.58 -15.37 11.30
CA GLU A 113 6.22 -15.26 10.79
C GLU A 113 5.81 -13.80 10.63
N ILE A 114 5.22 -13.49 9.47
CA ILE A 114 4.68 -12.18 9.14
C ILE A 114 3.17 -12.32 8.93
N SER A 115 2.39 -11.65 9.76
CA SER A 115 0.96 -11.48 9.57
C SER A 115 0.63 -10.27 8.71
N GLY A 116 -0.50 -10.34 8.02
CA GLY A 116 -0.92 -9.32 7.06
C GLY A 116 -2.35 -8.88 7.27
N THR A 117 -2.62 -7.58 7.14
CA THR A 117 -3.99 -7.05 7.00
C THR A 117 -4.07 -6.18 5.77
N TYR A 118 -5.13 -6.38 4.98
CA TYR A 118 -5.44 -5.59 3.79
C TYR A 118 -6.76 -4.85 3.99
N GLN A 119 -6.77 -3.56 3.72
CA GLN A 119 -8.00 -2.75 3.70
C GLN A 119 -7.97 -1.84 2.48
N GLN A 120 -9.12 -1.73 1.81
CA GLN A 120 -9.30 -0.85 0.66
C GLN A 120 -10.53 0.03 0.87
N THR A 121 -10.41 1.28 0.45
CA THR A 121 -11.48 2.25 0.34
C THR A 121 -11.54 2.76 -1.11
N SER A 122 -12.40 3.73 -1.41
CA SER A 122 -12.48 4.32 -2.75
C SER A 122 -11.21 5.03 -3.20
N ASP A 123 -10.43 5.56 -2.25
CA ASP A 123 -9.27 6.42 -2.51
C ASP A 123 -7.99 5.95 -1.84
N ALA A 124 -8.03 4.88 -1.04
CA ALA A 124 -6.85 4.40 -0.32
C ALA A 124 -6.75 2.88 -0.21
N VAL A 125 -5.52 2.40 -0.18
CA VAL A 125 -5.13 1.05 0.23
C VAL A 125 -4.27 1.13 1.49
N VAL A 126 -4.60 0.30 2.47
CA VAL A 126 -3.81 0.12 3.69
C VAL A 126 -3.35 -1.33 3.76
N VAL A 127 -2.04 -1.50 3.88
CA VAL A 127 -1.40 -2.80 4.12
C VAL A 127 -0.66 -2.73 5.45
N VAL A 128 -1.02 -3.62 6.36
CA VAL A 128 -0.33 -3.79 7.65
C VAL A 128 0.45 -5.10 7.60
N LEU A 129 1.74 -5.03 7.88
CA LEU A 129 2.62 -6.19 8.05
C LEU A 129 3.15 -6.19 9.48
N GLU A 130 2.97 -7.31 10.18
CA GLU A 130 3.33 -7.41 11.60
C GLU A 130 4.09 -8.70 11.89
N SER A 131 5.09 -8.61 12.75
CA SER A 131 5.86 -9.75 13.27
C SER A 131 6.31 -9.45 14.69
N GLU A 132 6.99 -10.40 15.34
CA GLU A 132 7.62 -10.17 16.65
C GLU A 132 8.63 -9.01 16.65
N ARG A 133 9.10 -8.56 15.48
CA ARG A 133 10.07 -7.46 15.33
C ARG A 133 9.38 -6.09 15.37
N GLY A 134 8.08 -6.04 15.12
CA GLY A 134 7.29 -4.82 15.05
C GLY A 134 6.26 -4.85 13.94
N LYS A 135 5.69 -3.67 13.67
CA LYS A 135 4.56 -3.47 12.76
C LYS A 135 4.88 -2.34 11.78
N ARG A 136 4.61 -2.60 10.51
CA ARG A 136 4.67 -1.62 9.42
C ARG A 136 3.31 -1.45 8.81
N THR A 137 2.80 -0.22 8.82
CA THR A 137 1.59 0.16 8.10
C THR A 137 1.98 1.00 6.89
N ASN A 138 1.66 0.51 5.70
CA ASN A 138 1.78 1.20 4.43
C ASN A 138 0.40 1.71 4.02
N THR A 139 0.29 2.99 3.68
CA THR A 139 -0.94 3.60 3.19
C THR A 139 -0.68 4.33 1.90
N TRP A 140 -1.28 3.86 0.81
CA TRP A 140 -1.32 4.56 -0.47
C TRP A 140 -2.66 5.23 -0.58
N LYS A 141 -2.70 6.57 -0.58
CA LYS A 141 -3.93 7.36 -0.67
C LYS A 141 -3.87 8.34 -1.82
N GLN A 142 -4.86 8.30 -2.71
CA GLN A 142 -5.03 9.31 -3.73
C GLN A 142 -5.51 10.62 -3.11
N VAL A 143 -4.77 11.70 -3.35
CA VAL A 143 -5.10 13.05 -2.82
C VAL A 143 -5.42 14.05 -3.93
N GLY A 144 -5.21 13.66 -5.19
CA GLY A 144 -5.57 14.42 -6.38
C GLY A 144 -5.64 13.49 -7.59
N GLU A 145 -6.09 14.01 -8.74
CA GLU A 145 -6.32 13.21 -9.95
C GLU A 145 -5.11 12.35 -10.34
N ASN A 146 -3.90 12.92 -10.25
CA ASN A 146 -2.64 12.23 -10.50
C ASN A 146 -1.67 12.35 -9.33
N GLU A 147 -2.16 12.44 -8.10
CA GLU A 147 -1.34 12.62 -6.91
C GLU A 147 -1.64 11.55 -5.86
N LEU A 148 -0.59 10.87 -5.42
CA LEU A 148 -0.62 9.78 -4.45
C LEU A 148 0.23 10.18 -3.23
N LEU A 149 -0.39 10.18 -2.07
CA LEU A 149 0.29 10.30 -0.78
C LEU A 149 0.55 8.89 -0.24
N PHE A 150 1.82 8.50 -0.20
CA PHE A 150 2.26 7.27 0.45
C PHE A 150 2.70 7.57 1.88
N THR A 151 2.04 6.99 2.87
CA THR A 151 2.37 7.15 4.29
C THR A 151 2.83 5.82 4.87
N VAL A 152 3.91 5.86 5.66
CA VAL A 152 4.41 4.71 6.40
C VAL A 152 4.38 5.03 7.88
N LYS A 153 3.92 4.07 8.68
CA LYS A 153 4.04 4.06 10.14
C LYS A 153 4.78 2.80 10.58
N LEU A 154 5.86 2.97 11.32
CA LEU A 154 6.64 1.90 11.95
C LEU A 154 6.44 1.91 13.46
N GLU A 155 6.13 0.75 14.02
CA GLU A 155 5.92 0.54 15.45
C GLU A 155 6.77 -0.67 15.89
N SER A 156 7.41 -0.58 17.06
CA SER A 156 8.20 -1.67 17.64
C SER A 156 8.42 -1.37 19.11
N GLU A 157 8.54 -2.38 19.97
CA GLU A 157 8.91 -2.19 21.39
C GLU A 157 10.28 -1.51 21.55
N LYS A 158 11.13 -1.60 20.52
CA LYS A 158 12.45 -0.94 20.47
C LYS A 158 12.36 0.55 20.12
N LEU A 159 11.19 1.04 19.70
CA LEU A 159 10.93 2.44 19.42
C LEU A 159 10.10 3.04 20.57
N PRO A 160 10.53 4.17 21.16
CA PRO A 160 9.78 4.81 22.24
C PRO A 160 8.46 5.39 21.75
N THR A 161 8.40 5.80 20.48
CA THR A 161 7.19 6.27 19.80
C THR A 161 7.17 5.74 18.35
N PRO A 162 5.98 5.59 17.74
CA PRO A 162 5.87 5.24 16.32
C PRO A 162 6.58 6.24 15.41
N LEU A 163 7.39 5.75 14.47
CA LEU A 163 7.96 6.58 13.41
C LEU A 163 6.98 6.66 12.25
N THR A 164 6.59 7.87 11.85
CA THR A 164 5.68 8.09 10.73
C THR A 164 6.26 9.08 9.72
N TRP A 165 6.12 8.79 8.44
CA TRP A 165 6.48 9.71 7.37
C TRP A 165 5.59 9.53 6.14
N SER A 166 5.55 10.55 5.29
CA SER A 166 4.77 10.53 4.05
C SER A 166 5.55 11.09 2.88
N LEU A 167 5.34 10.49 1.70
CA LEU A 167 5.97 10.84 0.44
C LEU A 167 4.90 11.07 -0.63
N THR A 168 5.11 12.05 -1.49
CA THR A 168 4.19 12.38 -2.59
C THR A 168 4.71 11.82 -3.90
N TYR A 169 3.85 11.08 -4.60
CA TYR A 169 4.08 10.54 -5.91
C TYR A 169 3.08 11.12 -6.92
N LYS A 170 3.44 11.09 -8.20
CA LYS A 170 2.52 11.34 -9.31
C LYS A 170 2.55 10.23 -10.34
N ARG A 171 1.45 10.11 -11.06
CA ARG A 171 1.31 9.18 -12.18
C ARG A 171 2.18 9.58 -13.37
#